data_AF-A0A4Q6BSK9-F1
#
_entry.id   AF-A0A4Q6BSK9-F1
#
_cell.length_a   1.000
_cell.length_b   1.000
_cell.length_c   1.000
_cell.angle_alpha   90.00
_cell.angle_beta   90.00
_cell.angle_gamma   90.00
#
_symmetry.space_group_name_H-M   'P 1'
#
loop_
_entity.id
_entity.type
_entity.pdbx_description
1 polymer ?
#
loop_
_entity_poly.entity_id
_entity_poly.type
_entity_poly.pdbx_seq_one_letter_code
_entity_poly.pdbx_strand_id
1 'polypeptide(L)'
;MKALLDLFPVQNFSLLGVILFLPLLGAFVNGVWGKRLGKEGVRLMTLFVMFAAFVLAVVSFASLVHAVGAESHGDEHAHVKLSWTAWQWLTTSGASASPINVPIRFSIDALSSVMVLVITGVGSLIHLYASSYMK
;
A
#
# COMPACT_ATOMS: atom_id res chain seq x y z
N MET A 1 15.39 -5.10 -8.67
CA MET A 1 13.97 -5.48 -8.85
C MET A 1 13.78 -6.99 -8.85
N LYS A 2 14.56 -7.79 -9.60
CA LYS A 2 14.50 -9.27 -9.54
C LYS A 2 14.54 -9.85 -8.11
N ALA A 3 15.53 -9.46 -7.30
CA ALA A 3 15.63 -9.87 -5.90
C ALA A 3 14.42 -9.47 -5.02
N LEU A 4 13.69 -8.40 -5.37
CA LEU A 4 12.52 -7.95 -4.63
C LEU A 4 11.28 -8.75 -5.03
N LEU A 5 11.17 -9.15 -6.30
CA LEU A 5 10.14 -10.07 -6.78
C LEU A 5 10.38 -11.51 -6.31
N ASP A 6 11.64 -11.89 -6.07
CA ASP A 6 11.99 -13.16 -5.44
C ASP A 6 11.55 -13.19 -3.95
N LEU A 7 11.68 -12.05 -3.26
CA LEU A 7 11.21 -11.89 -1.87
C LEU A 7 9.69 -11.67 -1.77
N PHE A 8 9.09 -11.01 -2.76
CA PHE A 8 7.66 -10.70 -2.82
C PHE A 8 7.08 -11.12 -4.17
N PRO A 9 6.58 -12.36 -4.28
CA PRO A 9 6.00 -12.86 -5.52
C PRO A 9 4.79 -12.02 -5.94
N VAL A 10 4.55 -11.91 -7.25
CA VAL A 10 3.41 -11.16 -7.85
C VAL A 10 2.06 -11.55 -7.25
N GLN A 11 1.90 -12.82 -6.87
CA GLN A 11 0.67 -13.37 -6.28
C GLN A 11 0.57 -13.18 -4.74
N ASN A 12 1.67 -12.80 -4.08
CA ASN A 12 1.76 -12.59 -2.63
C ASN A 12 2.60 -11.35 -2.29
N PHE A 13 2.24 -10.21 -2.88
CA PHE A 13 2.99 -8.97 -2.72
C PHE A 13 2.64 -8.28 -1.39
N SER A 14 3.19 -8.76 -0.27
CA SER A 14 2.85 -8.29 1.09
C SER A 14 3.18 -6.81 1.36
N LEU A 15 4.04 -6.21 0.53
CA LEU A 15 4.41 -4.80 0.58
C LEU A 15 3.19 -3.86 0.42
N LEU A 16 2.13 -4.33 -0.26
CA LEU A 16 0.83 -3.63 -0.33
C LEU A 16 0.24 -3.38 1.07
N GLY A 17 0.33 -4.38 1.95
CA GLY A 17 -0.15 -4.26 3.32
C GLY A 17 0.64 -3.24 4.13
N VAL A 18 1.95 -3.16 3.91
CA VAL A 18 2.84 -2.21 4.61
C VAL A 18 2.53 -0.77 4.21
N ILE A 19 2.28 -0.51 2.91
CA ILE A 19 1.88 0.83 2.42
C ILE A 19 0.61 1.30 3.12
N LEU A 20 -0.38 0.42 3.28
CA LEU A 20 -1.62 0.74 3.98
C LEU A 20 -1.43 0.89 5.49
N PHE A 21 -0.60 0.03 6.09
CA PHE A 21 -0.38 -0.01 7.53
C PHE A 21 0.40 1.20 8.05
N LEU A 22 1.35 1.72 7.27
CA LEU A 22 2.18 2.85 7.68
C LEU A 22 1.34 4.06 8.10
N PRO A 23 0.51 4.69 7.24
CA PRO A 23 -0.32 5.83 7.63
C PRO A 23 -1.23 5.53 8.83
N LEU A 24 -1.75 4.31 8.93
CA LEU A 24 -2.60 3.87 10.04
C LEU A 24 -1.79 3.83 11.35
N LEU A 25 -0.56 3.32 11.32
CA LEU A 25 0.35 3.33 12.46
C LEU A 25 0.69 4.76 12.88
N GLY A 26 0.97 5.65 11.92
CA GLY A 26 1.23 7.07 12.21
C GLY A 26 0.03 7.73 12.90
N ALA A 27 -1.18 7.52 12.37
CA ALA A 27 -2.41 8.02 12.96
C ALA A 27 -2.66 7.44 14.37
N PHE A 28 -2.45 6.14 14.56
CA PHE A 28 -2.63 5.46 15.83
C PHE A 28 -1.65 5.96 16.90
N VAL A 29 -0.36 6.00 16.58
CA VAL A 29 0.69 6.44 17.51
C VAL A 29 0.47 7.90 17.93
N ASN A 30 0.18 8.78 16.97
CA ASN A 30 -0.07 10.19 17.27
C ASN A 30 -1.41 10.41 17.97
N GLY A 31 -2.43 9.61 17.68
CA GLY A 31 -3.73 9.68 18.35
C GLY A 31 -3.65 9.26 19.81
N VAL A 32 -2.94 8.17 20.12
CA VAL A 32 -2.86 7.61 21.47
C VAL A 32 -1.79 8.31 22.32
N TRP A 33 -0.59 8.54 21.76
CA TRP A 33 0.56 9.08 22.49
C TRP A 33 0.91 10.53 22.14
N GLY A 34 0.15 11.22 21.30
CA GLY A 34 0.50 12.56 20.81
C GLY A 34 0.78 13.58 21.92
N LYS A 35 0.03 13.50 23.04
CA LYS A 35 0.27 14.38 24.21
C LYS A 35 1.60 14.11 24.92
N ARG A 36 2.11 12.88 24.89
CA ARG A 36 3.37 12.49 25.53
C ARG A 36 4.58 12.69 24.62
N LEU A 37 4.40 12.55 23.30
CA LEU A 37 5.45 12.71 22.29
C LEU A 37 5.84 14.17 22.02
N GLY A 38 4.97 15.12 22.39
CA GLY A 38 5.18 16.54 22.12
C GLY A 38 5.01 16.90 20.63
N LYS A 39 5.01 18.21 20.34
CA LYS A 39 4.75 18.73 18.99
C LYS A 39 5.77 18.22 17.96
N GLU A 40 7.05 18.20 18.33
CA GLU A 40 8.13 17.78 17.42
C GLU A 40 8.10 16.28 17.13
N GLY A 41 7.84 15.44 18.15
CA GLY A 41 7.75 13.99 18.00
C GLY A 41 6.60 13.57 17.07
N VAL A 42 5.41 14.16 17.28
CA VAL A 42 4.24 13.93 16.42
C VAL A 42 4.51 14.36 14.98
N ARG A 43 5.14 15.52 14.80
CA ARG A 43 5.51 16.04 13.48
C ARG A 43 6.45 15.08 12.74
N LEU A 44 7.55 14.70 13.38
CA LEU A 44 8.57 13.87 12.74
C LEU A 44 8.01 12.47 12.42
N MET A 45 7.24 11.88 13.35
CA MET A 45 6.57 10.59 13.13
C MET A 45 5.64 10.64 11.91
N THR A 46 4.78 11.66 11.83
CA THR A 46 3.81 11.78 10.71
C THR A 46 4.52 11.94 9.36
N LEU A 47 5.52 12.82 9.30
CA LEU A 47 6.27 13.05 8.06
C LEU A 47 7.02 11.80 7.61
N PHE A 48 7.68 11.12 8.55
CA PHE A 48 8.43 9.90 8.25
C PHE A 48 7.53 8.80 7.69
N VAL A 49 6.40 8.53 8.36
CA VAL A 49 5.47 7.48 7.98
C VAL A 49 4.83 7.75 6.61
N MET A 50 4.40 8.98 6.34
CA MET A 50 3.81 9.35 5.05
C MET A 50 4.83 9.32 3.91
N PHE A 51 6.06 9.78 4.18
CA PHE A 51 7.14 9.71 3.19
C PHE A 51 7.58 8.26 2.92
N ALA A 52 7.69 7.43 3.96
CA ALA A 52 7.99 6.01 3.81
C ALA A 52 6.91 5.28 2.98
N ALA A 53 5.63 5.58 3.20
CA ALA A 53 4.54 5.03 2.40
C ALA A 53 4.65 5.42 0.91
N PHE A 54 5.05 6.67 0.62
CA PHE A 54 5.31 7.12 -0.76
C PHE A 54 6.50 6.39 -1.41
N VAL A 55 7.61 6.21 -0.68
CA VAL A 55 8.77 5.45 -1.20
C VAL A 55 8.36 4.01 -1.52
N LEU A 56 7.57 3.36 -0.66
CA LEU A 56 7.06 2.01 -0.92
C LEU A 56 6.07 1.96 -2.09
N ALA A 57 5.29 3.02 -2.30
CA ALA A 57 4.43 3.15 -3.49
C ALA A 57 5.26 3.22 -4.78
N VAL A 58 6.34 4.00 -4.80
CA VAL A 58 7.29 4.07 -5.93
C VAL A 58 7.92 2.69 -6.20
N VAL A 59 8.34 1.98 -5.15
CA VAL A 59 8.91 0.62 -5.28
C VAL A 59 7.87 -0.36 -5.85
N SER A 60 6.62 -0.28 -5.41
CA SER A 60 5.53 -1.13 -5.92
C SER A 60 5.23 -0.84 -7.40
N PHE A 61 5.20 0.43 -7.78
CA PHE A 61 5.03 0.84 -9.18
C PHE A 61 6.18 0.33 -10.06
N ALA A 62 7.42 0.52 -9.63
CA ALA A 62 8.59 0.01 -10.36
C ALA A 62 8.55 -1.53 -10.50
N SER A 63 8.13 -2.23 -9.45
CA SER A 63 7.97 -3.70 -9.47
C SER A 63 6.89 -4.14 -10.47
N LEU A 64 5.77 -3.41 -10.56
CA LEU A 64 4.72 -3.65 -11.55
C LEU A 64 5.23 -3.43 -12.98
N VAL A 65 5.93 -2.32 -13.24
CA VAL A 65 6.52 -2.03 -14.56
C VAL A 65 7.52 -3.11 -14.97
N HIS A 66 8.34 -3.59 -14.04
CA HIS A 66 9.28 -4.68 -14.31
C HIS A 66 8.57 -6.01 -14.60
N ALA A 67 7.49 -6.32 -13.87
CA ALA A 67 6.69 -7.52 -14.12
C ALA A 67 6.00 -7.47 -15.49
N VAL A 68 5.47 -6.31 -15.89
CA VAL A 68 4.93 -6.10 -17.25
C VAL A 68 5.99 -6.32 -18.32
N GLY A 69 7.20 -5.77 -18.12
CA GLY A 69 8.33 -5.92 -19.06
C GLY A 69 8.88 -7.35 -19.17
N ALA A 70 8.76 -8.15 -18.10
CA ALA A 70 9.17 -9.56 -18.12
C ALA A 70 8.17 -10.44 -18.88
N GLU A 71 6.87 -10.15 -18.78
CA GLU A 71 5.80 -10.92 -19.44
C GLU A 71 5.55 -10.51 -20.90
N SER A 72 6.14 -9.41 -21.39
CA SER A 72 5.93 -8.90 -22.77
C SER A 72 6.57 -9.74 -23.89
N HIS A 73 7.18 -10.89 -23.58
CA HIS A 73 7.80 -11.77 -24.59
C HIS A 73 6.81 -12.76 -25.23
N GLY A 74 5.52 -12.77 -24.87
CA GLY A 74 4.57 -13.78 -25.35
C GLY A 74 3.17 -13.31 -25.75
N ASP A 75 2.60 -12.30 -25.07
CA ASP A 75 1.22 -11.85 -25.34
C ASP A 75 1.11 -10.33 -25.19
N GLU A 76 0.58 -9.65 -26.23
CA GLU A 76 0.53 -8.18 -26.33
C GLU A 76 -0.41 -7.51 -25.31
N HIS A 77 -1.12 -8.27 -24.46
CA HIS A 77 -2.08 -7.73 -23.48
C HIS A 77 -2.10 -8.51 -22.15
N ALA A 78 -0.93 -8.83 -21.58
CA ALA A 78 -0.89 -9.39 -20.22
C ALA A 78 -1.35 -8.33 -19.18
N HIS A 79 -2.54 -8.52 -18.62
CA HIS A 79 -3.03 -7.73 -17.49
C HIS A 79 -2.31 -8.14 -16.20
N VAL A 80 -1.05 -7.71 -16.06
CA VAL A 80 -0.24 -7.99 -14.87
C VAL A 80 -0.80 -7.21 -13.69
N LYS A 81 -1.06 -7.92 -12.59
CA LYS A 81 -1.50 -7.33 -11.32
C LYS A 81 -0.69 -7.90 -10.17
N LEU A 82 -0.24 -7.02 -9.28
CA LEU A 82 0.32 -7.42 -8.00
C LEU A 82 -0.83 -7.65 -7.04
N SER A 83 -0.82 -8.76 -6.31
CA SER A 83 -1.89 -9.02 -5.36
C SER A 83 -1.40 -9.72 -4.11
N TRP A 84 -2.13 -9.51 -3.02
CA TRP A 84 -1.89 -10.13 -1.73
C TRP A 84 -3.22 -10.35 -1.02
N THR A 85 -3.49 -11.60 -0.63
CA THR A 85 -4.68 -11.93 0.16
C THR A 85 -4.30 -11.88 1.62
N ALA A 86 -4.93 -10.97 2.37
CA ALA A 86 -4.56 -10.72 3.76
C ALA A 86 -5.20 -11.76 4.69
N TRP A 87 -6.54 -11.86 4.66
CA TRP A 87 -7.30 -12.88 5.39
C TRP A 87 -8.69 -13.06 4.79
N GLN A 88 -9.38 -14.12 5.23
CA GLN A 88 -10.78 -14.36 4.89
C GLN A 88 -11.68 -13.46 5.75
N TRP A 89 -12.43 -12.55 5.13
CA TRP A 89 -13.25 -11.61 5.88
C TRP A 89 -14.55 -12.24 6.37
N LEU A 90 -15.31 -12.82 5.44
CA LEU A 90 -16.64 -13.37 5.72
C LEU A 90 -16.85 -14.63 4.88
N THR A 91 -17.38 -15.67 5.51
CA THR A 91 -17.88 -16.85 4.80
C THR A 91 -19.37 -16.93 5.06
N THR A 92 -20.18 -16.78 4.02
CA THR A 92 -21.64 -16.79 4.11
C THR A 92 -22.18 -18.01 3.38
N SER A 93 -23.17 -18.70 3.94
CA SER A 93 -23.91 -19.72 3.21
C SER A 93 -25.17 -19.07 2.63
N GLY A 94 -25.30 -19.04 1.31
CA GLY A 94 -26.53 -18.59 0.65
C GLY A 94 -27.66 -19.63 0.74
N ALA A 95 -28.79 -19.36 0.09
CA ALA A 95 -29.90 -20.31 -0.05
C ALA A 95 -29.51 -21.59 -0.83
N SER A 96 -28.42 -21.55 -1.60
CA SER A 96 -27.78 -22.70 -2.20
C SER A 96 -26.70 -23.24 -1.27
N ALA A 97 -26.62 -24.56 -1.12
CA ALA A 97 -25.83 -25.31 -0.13
C ALA A 97 -24.28 -25.13 -0.18
N SER A 98 -23.74 -24.21 -0.97
CA SER A 98 -22.30 -23.92 -1.04
C SER A 98 -21.93 -22.62 -0.30
N PRO A 99 -20.92 -22.64 0.59
CA PRO A 99 -20.43 -21.45 1.26
C PRO A 99 -19.71 -20.51 0.27
N ILE A 100 -20.08 -19.22 0.30
CA ILE A 100 -19.45 -18.13 -0.43
C ILE A 100 -18.37 -17.52 0.47
N ASN A 101 -17.12 -17.59 0.00
CA ASN A 101 -15.98 -17.00 0.68
C ASN A 101 -15.68 -15.60 0.12
N VAL A 102 -15.72 -14.58 0.99
CA VAL A 102 -15.31 -13.20 0.70
C VAL A 102 -13.96 -12.90 1.35
N PRO A 103 -12.84 -12.99 0.60
CA PRO A 103 -11.51 -12.64 1.12
C PRO A 103 -11.23 -11.14 1.04
N ILE A 104 -10.47 -10.60 2.01
CA ILE A 104 -9.81 -9.29 1.85
C ILE A 104 -8.54 -9.51 1.05
N ARG A 105 -8.59 -9.07 -0.22
CA ARG A 105 -7.46 -9.13 -1.15
C ARG A 105 -7.11 -7.73 -1.60
N PHE A 106 -5.87 -7.35 -1.36
CA PHE A 106 -5.27 -6.14 -1.90
C PHE A 106 -4.70 -6.46 -3.27
N SER A 107 -5.01 -5.63 -4.25
CA SER A 107 -4.45 -5.76 -5.59
C SER A 107 -4.13 -4.40 -6.16
N ILE A 108 -3.01 -4.31 -6.85
CA ILE A 108 -2.58 -3.13 -7.59
C ILE A 108 -2.35 -3.55 -9.05
N ASP A 109 -3.10 -2.91 -9.93
CA ASP A 109 -2.94 -2.93 -11.38
C ASP A 109 -2.37 -1.58 -11.86
N ALA A 110 -2.26 -1.39 -13.18
CA ALA A 110 -1.72 -0.17 -13.77
C ALA A 110 -2.44 1.09 -13.26
N LEU A 111 -3.77 1.10 -13.25
CA LEU A 111 -4.56 2.25 -12.79
C LEU A 111 -4.39 2.50 -11.29
N SER A 112 -4.56 1.46 -10.48
CA SER A 112 -4.46 1.56 -9.02
C SER A 112 -3.05 1.96 -8.58
N SER A 113 -2.01 1.55 -9.31
CA SER A 113 -0.62 1.89 -8.99
C SER A 113 -0.36 3.39 -9.09
N VAL A 114 -0.91 4.04 -10.12
CA VAL A 114 -0.86 5.48 -10.31
C VAL A 114 -1.63 6.18 -9.20
N MET A 115 -2.81 5.67 -8.83
CA MET A 115 -3.60 6.24 -7.74
C MET A 115 -2.87 6.18 -6.40
N VAL A 116 -2.23 5.06 -6.06
CA VAL A 116 -1.44 4.94 -4.83
C VAL A 116 -0.26 5.92 -4.83
N LEU A 117 0.42 6.12 -5.96
CA LEU A 117 1.49 7.10 -6.09
C LEU A 117 0.99 8.53 -5.87
N VAL A 118 -0.15 8.90 -6.47
CA VAL A 118 -0.76 10.22 -6.30
C VAL A 118 -1.20 10.44 -4.85
N ILE A 119 -1.92 9.48 -4.25
CA ILE A 119 -2.44 9.59 -2.89
C ILE A 119 -1.30 9.71 -1.86
N THR A 120 -0.29 8.84 -1.95
CA THR A 120 0.84 8.87 -1.02
C THR A 120 1.78 10.05 -1.27
N GLY A 121 2.02 10.40 -2.55
CA GLY A 121 2.87 11.52 -2.94
C GLY A 121 2.28 12.87 -2.53
N VAL A 122 1.09 13.20 -3.02
CA VAL A 122 0.38 14.44 -2.64
C VAL A 122 0.07 14.44 -1.14
N GLY A 123 -0.31 13.29 -0.58
CA GLY A 123 -0.52 13.13 0.86
C GLY A 123 0.72 13.48 1.68
N SER A 124 1.92 13.06 1.26
CA SER A 124 3.18 13.42 1.94
C SER A 124 3.47 14.92 1.89
N LEU A 125 3.19 15.58 0.76
CA LEU A 125 3.37 17.03 0.59
C LEU A 125 2.39 17.83 1.45
N ILE A 126 1.14 17.39 1.56
CA ILE A 126 0.14 18.01 2.43
C ILE A 126 0.60 17.93 3.90
N HIS A 127 1.12 16.78 4.34
CA HIS A 127 1.65 16.65 5.71
C HIS A 127 2.88 17.54 5.95
N LEU A 128 3.77 17.64 4.96
CA LEU A 128 4.91 18.57 5.02
C LEU A 128 4.44 20.02 5.17
N TYR A 129 3.50 20.45 4.34
CA TYR A 129 2.91 21.78 4.39
C TYR A 129 2.22 22.04 5.73
N ALA A 130 1.34 21.13 6.17
CA ALA A 130 0.62 21.24 7.43
C ALA A 130 1.56 21.36 8.63
N SER A 131 2.71 20.68 8.58
CA SER A 131 3.73 20.77 9.65
C SER A 131 4.35 22.15 9.82
N SER A 132 4.33 22.98 8.78
CA SER A 132 4.78 24.37 8.83
C SER A 132 3.63 25.35 9.05
N TYR A 133 2.44 25.05 8.49
CA TYR A 133 1.27 25.91 8.58
C TYR A 133 0.60 25.85 9.96
N MET A 134 0.51 24.67 10.57
CA MET A 134 -0.17 24.42 11.85
C MET A 134 0.77 24.44 13.07
N LYS A 135 1.79 25.31 13.06
CA LYS A 135 2.76 25.41 14.17
C LYS A 135 2.13 25.94 15.48
#